data_AF-A0A1J4J146-F1
#
_entry.id   AF-A0A1J4J146-F1
#
_cell.length_a   1.000
_cell.length_b   1.000
_cell.length_c   1.000
_cell.angle_alpha   90.00
_cell.angle_beta   90.00
_cell.angle_gamma   90.00
#
_symmetry.space_group_name_H-M   'P 1'
#
loop_
_entity.id
_entity.type
_entity.pdbx_description
1 polymer ?
#
loop_
_entity_poly.entity_id
_entity_poly.type
_entity_poly.pdbx_seq_one_letter_code
_entity_poly.pdbx_strand_id
1 'polypeptide(L)'
;MSLEKLDECVTHIDSIFPSLLSFVQMQQAELLNFIQVPENISKIQNIVFSLQTEFFELKKSLVNHKSHRNETQFELLKEKNQEFLNLQNQLSESEKLFSNARLELAELKRAIAVQEAQNAKLTAENLLLKNDNKIDQLQDRIDQLSNLNSNINGSIEKELKLAQQENEKLRKIITNLKLDLEQTKTVADKYKELNNHQNVTKEIYQLNQKLNEKENEHKKAQAKIQEYQNKIVDIEQSINHKFDKQSKKSNEIIHHISECFQNLIDKFNQKRSQVDQKVESLFTKLFEMKAKIAYLHDMKYENRIYSAQIDDCKQLLEFAMQSMANLAGVSSENMPSSYDVIENGELLNLYLADLQAKILEKTMERASTSMKKKPSPKQQLNTTLTTISDLMNMMTEQMQSEHDELMNQISDDKELPSFRKTVMSSVDHTNYFYE
;
A
#
# COMPACT_ATOMS: atom_id res chain seq x y z
N MET A 1 -5.16 -22.17 -25.19
CA MET A 1 -5.08 -23.53 -25.75
C MET A 1 -5.91 -24.43 -24.84
N SER A 2 -6.91 -25.15 -25.36
CA SER A 2 -7.97 -25.75 -24.54
C SER A 2 -7.46 -26.93 -23.71
N LEU A 3 -8.02 -27.09 -22.50
CA LEU A 3 -7.80 -28.27 -21.65
C LEU A 3 -8.02 -29.58 -22.41
N GLU A 4 -8.86 -29.56 -23.44
CA GLU A 4 -9.15 -30.69 -24.33
C GLU A 4 -7.89 -31.32 -24.93
N LYS A 5 -6.89 -30.52 -25.38
CA LYS A 5 -5.64 -31.08 -25.93
C LYS A 5 -4.75 -31.74 -24.87
N LEU A 6 -4.85 -31.27 -23.63
CA LEU A 6 -4.10 -31.87 -22.51
C LEU A 6 -4.76 -33.21 -22.13
N ASP A 7 -6.09 -33.23 -22.10
CA ASP A 7 -6.91 -34.42 -21.85
C ASP A 7 -6.73 -35.48 -22.95
N GLU A 8 -6.60 -35.04 -24.21
CA GLU A 8 -6.33 -35.90 -25.37
C GLU A 8 -4.94 -36.57 -25.29
N CYS A 9 -3.88 -35.83 -24.92
CA CYS A 9 -2.56 -36.43 -24.67
C CYS A 9 -2.57 -37.38 -23.45
N VAL A 10 -3.28 -37.04 -22.37
CA VAL A 10 -3.36 -37.90 -21.17
C VAL A 10 -4.10 -39.20 -21.50
N THR A 11 -5.22 -39.12 -22.20
CA THR A 11 -5.97 -40.31 -22.65
C THR A 11 -5.17 -41.18 -23.63
N HIS A 12 -4.36 -40.59 -24.51
CA HIS A 12 -3.42 -41.35 -25.34
C HIS A 12 -2.34 -42.05 -24.51
N ILE A 13 -1.73 -41.38 -23.53
CA ILE A 13 -0.76 -42.00 -22.61
C ILE A 13 -1.41 -43.15 -21.84
N ASP A 14 -2.62 -42.94 -21.32
CA ASP A 14 -3.40 -43.95 -20.60
C ASP A 14 -3.81 -45.13 -21.49
N SER A 15 -3.94 -44.94 -22.80
CA SER A 15 -4.19 -46.02 -23.76
C SER A 15 -2.95 -46.88 -24.05
N ILE A 16 -1.76 -46.29 -23.94
CA ILE A 16 -0.47 -46.95 -24.17
C ILE A 16 -0.01 -47.71 -22.91
N PHE A 17 -0.33 -47.18 -21.73
CA PHE A 17 0.15 -47.68 -20.43
C PHE A 17 -0.17 -49.16 -20.15
N PRO A 18 -1.39 -49.69 -20.44
CA PRO A 18 -1.72 -51.10 -20.22
C PRO A 18 -0.89 -52.05 -21.07
N SER A 19 -0.50 -51.62 -22.28
CA SER A 19 0.35 -52.41 -23.17
C SER A 19 1.80 -52.47 -22.68
N LEU A 20 2.30 -51.41 -22.05
CA LEU A 20 3.61 -51.43 -21.38
C LEU A 20 3.57 -52.24 -20.08
N LEU A 21 2.50 -52.09 -19.31
CA LEU A 21 2.33 -52.79 -18.04
C LEU A 21 2.26 -54.30 -18.23
N SER A 22 1.66 -54.78 -19.33
CA SER A 22 1.61 -56.21 -19.64
C SER A 22 3.01 -56.81 -19.91
N PHE A 23 3.95 -56.04 -20.49
CA PHE A 23 5.33 -56.47 -20.64
C PHE A 23 6.09 -56.48 -19.31
N VAL A 24 5.86 -55.50 -18.44
CA VAL A 24 6.49 -55.41 -17.11
C VAL A 24 6.01 -56.54 -16.18
N GLN A 25 4.79 -57.03 -16.38
CA GLN A 25 4.19 -58.11 -15.59
C GLN A 25 4.50 -59.52 -16.11
N MET A 26 5.18 -59.66 -17.25
CA MET A 26 5.59 -60.97 -17.77
C MET A 26 6.60 -61.64 -16.83
N GLN A 27 6.48 -62.95 -16.66
CA GLN A 27 7.52 -63.71 -15.96
C GLN A 27 8.81 -63.70 -16.79
N GLN A 28 9.97 -63.68 -16.13
CA GLN A 28 11.27 -63.47 -16.78
C GLN A 28 11.55 -64.46 -17.91
N ALA A 29 11.15 -65.73 -17.76
CA ALA A 29 11.27 -66.76 -18.79
C ALA A 29 10.37 -66.50 -20.03
N GLU A 30 9.18 -65.95 -19.82
CA GLU A 30 8.25 -65.59 -20.89
C GLU A 30 8.73 -64.33 -21.62
N LEU A 31 9.25 -63.34 -20.89
CA LEU A 31 9.85 -62.13 -21.44
C LEU A 31 11.07 -62.46 -22.33
N LEU A 32 11.93 -63.38 -21.88
CA LEU A 32 13.09 -63.85 -22.66
C LEU A 32 12.66 -64.51 -23.97
N ASN A 33 11.66 -65.39 -23.94
CA ASN A 33 11.10 -66.00 -25.16
C ASN A 33 10.40 -64.97 -26.05
N PHE A 34 9.74 -63.97 -25.45
CA PHE A 34 9.03 -62.91 -26.16
C PHE A 34 9.98 -61.98 -26.93
N ILE A 35 11.11 -61.60 -26.33
CA ILE A 35 12.14 -60.72 -26.91
C ILE A 35 12.97 -61.45 -27.97
N GLN A 36 13.11 -62.78 -27.92
CA GLN A 36 13.80 -63.54 -28.96
C GLN A 36 13.13 -63.45 -30.34
N VAL A 37 11.87 -63.01 -30.42
CA VAL A 37 11.16 -62.74 -31.67
C VAL A 37 11.38 -61.27 -32.09
N PRO A 38 12.09 -61.00 -33.20
CA PRO A 38 12.43 -59.62 -33.61
C PRO A 38 11.21 -58.71 -33.81
N GLU A 39 10.08 -59.26 -34.28
CA GLU A 39 8.82 -58.51 -34.45
C GLU A 39 8.26 -57.97 -33.13
N ASN A 40 8.50 -58.66 -32.01
CA ASN A 40 8.06 -58.24 -30.69
C ASN A 40 8.93 -57.12 -30.13
N ILE A 41 10.24 -57.14 -30.41
CA ILE A 41 11.13 -56.01 -30.12
C ILE A 41 10.66 -54.76 -30.88
N SER A 42 10.35 -54.89 -32.17
CA SER A 42 9.81 -53.78 -32.98
C SER A 42 8.49 -53.23 -32.42
N LYS A 43 7.61 -54.09 -31.88
CA LYS A 43 6.37 -53.65 -31.22
C LYS A 43 6.66 -52.85 -29.94
N ILE A 44 7.57 -53.32 -29.08
CA ILE A 44 7.97 -52.60 -27.86
C ILE A 44 8.60 -51.25 -28.23
N GLN A 45 9.50 -51.23 -29.22
CA GLN A 45 10.14 -50.01 -29.69
C GLN A 45 9.13 -48.98 -30.20
N ASN A 46 8.13 -49.41 -31.00
CA ASN A 46 7.07 -48.53 -31.47
C ASN A 46 6.23 -47.98 -30.31
N ILE A 47 5.88 -48.81 -29.33
CA ILE A 47 5.13 -48.39 -28.13
C ILE A 47 5.92 -47.35 -27.32
N VAL A 48 7.20 -47.59 -27.10
CA VAL A 48 8.10 -46.66 -26.39
C VAL A 48 8.25 -45.35 -27.17
N PHE A 49 8.38 -45.41 -28.50
CA PHE A 49 8.50 -44.23 -29.35
C PHE A 49 7.21 -43.39 -29.37
N SER A 50 6.05 -44.05 -29.44
CA SER A 50 4.74 -43.39 -29.30
C SER A 50 4.61 -42.72 -27.95
N LEU A 51 5.00 -43.40 -26.85
CA LEU A 51 4.96 -42.82 -25.51
C LEU A 51 5.90 -41.62 -25.38
N GLN A 52 7.11 -41.69 -25.93
CA GLN A 52 8.07 -40.58 -25.94
C GLN A 52 7.52 -39.37 -26.70
N THR A 53 6.83 -39.60 -27.82
CA THR A 53 6.22 -38.55 -28.65
C THR A 53 5.09 -37.85 -27.89
N GLU A 54 4.20 -38.62 -27.24
CA GLU A 54 3.11 -38.06 -26.42
C GLU A 54 3.64 -37.32 -25.19
N PHE A 55 4.69 -37.83 -24.52
CA PHE A 55 5.34 -37.11 -23.42
C PHE A 55 5.97 -35.79 -23.86
N PHE A 56 6.56 -35.74 -25.05
CA PHE A 56 7.13 -34.53 -25.61
C PHE A 56 6.05 -33.48 -25.89
N GLU A 57 4.94 -33.87 -26.52
CA GLU A 57 3.81 -32.97 -26.79
C GLU A 57 3.11 -32.52 -25.51
N LEU A 58 2.95 -33.39 -24.51
CA LEU A 58 2.46 -33.02 -23.18
C LEU A 58 3.36 -31.96 -22.52
N LYS A 59 4.69 -32.17 -22.55
CA LYS A 59 5.66 -31.23 -21.99
C LYS A 59 5.59 -29.87 -22.69
N LYS A 60 5.48 -29.86 -24.02
CA LYS A 60 5.35 -28.65 -24.84
C LYS A 60 4.04 -27.91 -24.55
N SER A 61 2.93 -28.63 -24.44
CA SER A 61 1.61 -28.10 -24.08
C SER A 61 1.63 -27.47 -22.68
N LEU A 62 2.26 -28.13 -21.70
CA LEU A 62 2.39 -27.64 -20.32
C LEU A 62 3.21 -26.34 -20.25
N VAL A 63 4.32 -26.26 -20.99
CA VAL A 63 5.16 -25.05 -21.08
C VAL A 63 4.38 -23.90 -21.69
N ASN A 64 3.65 -24.14 -22.79
CA ASN A 64 2.80 -23.14 -23.43
C ASN A 64 1.69 -22.64 -22.50
N HIS A 65 1.03 -23.55 -21.77
CA HIS A 65 0.00 -23.19 -20.80
C HIS A 65 0.56 -22.33 -19.65
N LYS A 66 1.76 -22.66 -19.16
CA LYS A 66 2.45 -21.86 -18.13
C LYS A 66 2.82 -20.47 -18.65
N SER A 67 3.31 -20.37 -19.88
CA SER A 67 3.64 -19.10 -20.52
C SER A 67 2.40 -18.22 -20.68
N HIS A 68 1.31 -18.77 -21.22
CA HIS A 68 0.08 -18.03 -21.46
C HIS A 68 -0.61 -17.58 -20.16
N ARG A 69 -0.53 -18.40 -19.10
CA ARG A 69 -1.00 -18.03 -17.75
C ARG A 69 -0.21 -16.86 -17.18
N ASN A 70 1.10 -16.85 -17.36
CA ASN A 70 1.93 -15.73 -16.87
C ASN A 70 1.64 -14.44 -17.64
N GLU A 71 1.44 -14.54 -18.95
CA GLU A 71 1.12 -13.39 -19.82
C GLU A 71 -0.25 -12.78 -19.48
N THR A 72 -1.27 -13.61 -19.27
CA THR A 72 -2.59 -13.14 -18.81
C THR A 72 -2.56 -12.54 -17.41
N GLN A 73 -1.77 -13.09 -16.48
CA GLN A 73 -1.56 -12.48 -15.17
C GLN A 73 -0.84 -11.13 -15.26
N PHE A 74 0.11 -11.01 -16.18
CA PHE A 74 0.86 -9.77 -16.41
C PHE A 74 -0.04 -8.67 -17.01
N GLU A 75 -0.86 -8.98 -18.00
CA GLU A 75 -1.83 -8.02 -18.56
C GLU A 75 -2.87 -7.59 -17.54
N LEU A 76 -3.38 -8.51 -16.71
CA LEU A 76 -4.28 -8.15 -15.61
C LEU A 76 -3.61 -7.23 -14.58
N LEU A 77 -2.35 -7.48 -14.24
CA LEU A 77 -1.57 -6.63 -13.33
C LEU A 77 -1.40 -5.22 -13.92
N LYS A 78 -1.12 -5.14 -15.22
CA LYS A 78 -0.96 -3.88 -15.96
C LYS A 78 -2.27 -3.07 -15.98
N GLU A 79 -3.40 -3.72 -16.27
CA GLU A 79 -4.72 -3.09 -16.21
C GLU A 79 -5.03 -2.57 -14.80
N LYS A 80 -4.78 -3.38 -13.76
CA LYS A 80 -5.01 -2.96 -12.37
C LYS A 80 -4.08 -1.84 -11.90
N ASN A 81 -2.82 -1.84 -12.34
CA ASN A 81 -1.93 -0.71 -12.09
C ASN A 81 -2.41 0.57 -12.78
N GLN A 82 -2.97 0.47 -13.99
CA GLN A 82 -3.54 1.61 -14.69
C GLN A 82 -4.77 2.17 -13.96
N GLU A 83 -5.67 1.29 -13.48
CA GLU A 83 -6.80 1.68 -12.63
C GLU A 83 -6.33 2.40 -11.35
N PHE A 84 -5.30 1.86 -10.70
CA PHE A 84 -4.72 2.46 -9.50
C PHE A 84 -4.17 3.87 -9.77
N LEU A 85 -3.42 4.04 -10.87
CA LEU A 85 -2.88 5.33 -11.28
C LEU A 85 -4.00 6.36 -11.54
N ASN A 86 -5.09 5.93 -12.19
CA ASN A 86 -6.25 6.78 -12.46
C ASN A 86 -6.96 7.21 -11.17
N LEU A 87 -7.15 6.29 -10.22
CA LEU A 87 -7.73 6.62 -8.90
C LEU A 87 -6.84 7.58 -8.11
N GLN A 88 -5.52 7.40 -8.17
CA GLN A 88 -4.57 8.29 -7.51
C GLN A 88 -4.62 9.71 -8.09
N ASN A 89 -4.77 9.84 -9.42
CA ASN A 89 -4.95 11.14 -10.06
C ASN A 89 -6.28 11.80 -9.66
N GLN A 90 -7.38 11.06 -9.61
CA GLN A 90 -8.68 11.57 -9.15
C GLN A 90 -8.64 12.04 -7.70
N LEU A 91 -7.95 11.29 -6.83
CA LEU A 91 -7.74 11.69 -5.43
C LEU A 91 -6.95 13.00 -5.35
N SER A 92 -5.87 13.12 -6.12
CA SER A 92 -5.06 14.35 -6.17
C SER A 92 -5.86 15.57 -6.65
N GLU A 93 -6.73 15.40 -7.65
CA GLU A 93 -7.64 16.47 -8.09
C GLU A 93 -8.69 16.83 -7.03
N SER A 94 -9.26 15.82 -6.35
CA SER A 94 -10.21 16.04 -5.26
C SER A 94 -9.58 16.81 -4.10
N GLU A 95 -8.34 16.48 -3.72
CA GLU A 95 -7.58 17.19 -2.69
C GLU A 95 -7.31 18.65 -3.07
N LYS A 96 -6.98 18.92 -4.35
CA LYS A 96 -6.83 20.29 -4.86
C LYS A 96 -8.14 21.07 -4.76
N LEU A 97 -9.26 20.48 -5.18
CA LEU A 97 -10.58 21.10 -5.05
C LEU A 97 -10.93 21.39 -3.59
N PHE A 98 -10.64 20.46 -2.69
CA PHE A 98 -10.89 20.64 -1.26
C PHE A 98 -10.03 21.76 -0.66
N SER A 99 -8.76 21.84 -1.07
CA SER A 99 -7.86 22.94 -0.68
C SER A 99 -8.37 24.29 -1.17
N ASN A 100 -8.83 24.37 -2.42
CA ASN A 100 -9.40 25.60 -2.99
C ASN A 100 -10.68 26.01 -2.26
N ALA A 101 -11.59 25.06 -2.02
CA ALA A 101 -12.82 25.32 -1.27
C ALA A 101 -12.54 25.81 0.16
N ARG A 102 -11.50 25.29 0.82
CA ARG A 102 -11.06 25.78 2.14
C ARG A 102 -10.53 27.22 2.08
N LEU A 103 -9.76 27.56 1.05
CA LEU A 103 -9.28 28.93 0.84
C LEU A 103 -10.45 29.88 0.60
N GLU A 104 -11.38 29.51 -0.29
CA GLU A 104 -12.58 30.31 -0.58
C GLU A 104 -13.45 30.51 0.67
N LEU A 105 -13.62 29.46 1.49
CA LEU A 105 -14.31 29.56 2.78
C LEU A 105 -13.60 30.52 3.75
N ALA A 106 -12.27 30.52 3.77
CA ALA A 106 -11.50 31.44 4.61
C ALA A 106 -11.63 32.89 4.12
N GLU A 107 -11.61 33.11 2.81
CA GLU A 107 -11.84 34.42 2.18
C GLU A 107 -13.25 34.94 2.46
N LEU A 108 -14.28 34.10 2.30
CA LEU A 108 -15.66 34.47 2.63
C LEU A 108 -15.84 34.81 4.11
N LYS A 109 -15.25 34.02 5.02
CA LYS A 109 -15.27 34.34 6.46
C LYS A 109 -14.61 35.69 6.74
N ARG A 110 -13.48 35.98 6.08
CA ARG A 110 -12.81 37.27 6.21
C ARG A 110 -13.67 38.41 5.67
N ALA A 111 -14.31 38.23 4.52
CA ALA A 111 -15.20 39.22 3.92
C ALA A 111 -16.41 39.52 4.83
N ILE A 112 -17.02 38.48 5.41
CA ILE A 112 -18.11 38.63 6.38
C ILE A 112 -17.63 39.43 7.60
N ALA A 113 -16.48 39.08 8.19
CA ALA A 113 -15.95 39.80 9.35
C ALA A 113 -15.65 41.27 9.05
N VAL A 114 -15.12 41.58 7.85
CA VAL A 114 -14.91 42.97 7.40
C VAL A 114 -16.24 43.70 7.24
N GLN A 115 -17.24 43.05 6.62
CA GLN A 115 -18.58 43.63 6.45
C GLN A 115 -19.26 43.90 7.79
N GLU A 116 -19.17 42.97 8.74
CA GLU A 116 -19.71 43.11 10.09
C GLU A 116 -19.04 44.27 10.84
N ALA A 117 -17.72 44.39 10.75
CA ALA A 117 -16.98 45.52 11.32
C ALA A 117 -17.42 46.85 10.70
N GLN A 118 -17.63 46.88 9.38
CA GLN A 118 -18.07 48.09 8.68
C GLN A 118 -19.52 48.46 9.01
N ASN A 119 -20.42 47.48 9.13
CA ASN A 119 -21.78 47.68 9.60
C ASN A 119 -21.82 48.18 11.05
N ALA A 120 -20.98 47.64 11.93
CA ALA A 120 -20.87 48.12 13.30
C ALA A 120 -20.38 49.58 13.34
N LYS A 121 -19.40 49.93 12.51
CA LYS A 121 -18.91 51.31 12.36
C LYS A 121 -20.00 52.25 11.88
N LEU A 122 -20.71 51.89 10.80
CA LEU A 122 -21.83 52.69 10.28
C LEU A 122 -22.97 52.83 11.28
N THR A 123 -23.23 51.79 12.08
CA THR A 123 -24.23 51.85 13.16
C THR A 123 -23.81 52.84 14.25
N ALA A 124 -22.53 52.84 14.63
CA ALA A 124 -21.98 53.81 15.57
C ALA A 124 -22.00 55.25 15.03
N GLU A 125 -21.61 55.46 13.76
CA GLU A 125 -21.69 56.76 13.08
C GLU A 125 -23.13 57.27 12.98
N ASN A 126 -24.10 56.39 12.65
CA ASN A 126 -25.52 56.77 12.63
C ASN A 126 -26.05 57.16 14.02
N LEU A 127 -25.62 56.47 15.08
CA LEU A 127 -25.98 56.84 16.45
C LEU A 127 -25.40 58.20 16.85
N LEU A 128 -24.16 58.49 16.44
CA LEU A 128 -23.52 59.79 16.63
C LEU A 128 -24.24 60.90 15.86
N LEU A 129 -24.45 60.74 14.54
CA LEU A 129 -25.15 61.73 13.70
C LEU A 129 -26.59 62.00 14.15
N LYS A 130 -27.27 60.99 14.70
CA LYS A 130 -28.63 61.14 15.23
C LYS A 130 -28.65 61.88 16.57
N ASN A 131 -27.57 61.81 17.34
CA ASN A 131 -27.37 62.61 18.54
C ASN A 131 -26.90 64.04 18.20
N ASP A 132 -25.99 64.20 17.25
CA ASP A 132 -25.51 65.52 16.79
C ASP A 132 -26.66 66.35 16.21
N ASN A 133 -27.51 65.77 15.34
CA ASN A 133 -28.72 66.46 14.87
C ASN A 133 -29.68 66.86 16.01
N LYS A 134 -29.70 66.12 17.11
CA LYS A 134 -30.54 66.42 18.28
C LYS A 134 -29.90 67.51 19.15
N ILE A 135 -28.57 67.53 19.23
CA ILE A 135 -27.78 68.53 19.94
C ILE A 135 -27.83 69.86 19.16
N ASP A 136 -27.66 69.85 17.84
CA ASP A 136 -27.75 71.04 16.99
C ASP A 136 -29.16 71.66 17.02
N GLN A 137 -30.22 70.85 16.98
CA GLN A 137 -31.59 71.34 17.15
C GLN A 137 -31.87 71.93 18.54
N LEU A 138 -31.19 71.42 19.58
CA LEU A 138 -31.28 71.99 20.92
C LEU A 138 -30.44 73.27 21.03
N GLN A 139 -29.29 73.34 20.38
CA GLN A 139 -28.40 74.50 20.35
C GLN A 139 -29.05 75.66 19.58
N ASP A 140 -29.64 75.41 18.41
CA ASP A 140 -30.43 76.41 17.65
C ASP A 140 -31.61 76.94 18.48
N ARG A 141 -32.25 76.07 19.27
CA ARG A 141 -33.33 76.48 20.19
C ARG A 141 -32.81 77.32 21.34
N ILE A 142 -31.63 77.00 21.90
CA ILE A 142 -30.98 77.77 22.95
C ILE A 142 -30.56 79.14 22.41
N ASP A 143 -30.03 79.21 21.19
CA ASP A 143 -29.61 80.46 20.55
C ASP A 143 -30.81 81.31 20.15
N GLN A 144 -31.89 80.71 19.67
CA GLN A 144 -33.17 81.40 19.45
C GLN A 144 -33.76 81.95 20.76
N LEU A 145 -33.70 81.17 21.84
CA LEU A 145 -34.15 81.62 23.17
C LEU A 145 -33.26 82.74 23.73
N SER A 146 -31.93 82.65 23.57
CA SER A 146 -31.00 83.72 23.96
C SER A 146 -31.23 85.01 23.16
N ASN A 147 -31.46 84.90 21.85
CA ASN A 147 -31.80 86.06 21.00
C ASN A 147 -33.16 86.67 21.36
N LEU A 148 -34.16 85.84 21.69
CA LEU A 148 -35.45 86.31 22.21
C LEU A 148 -35.29 87.01 23.56
N ASN A 149 -34.49 86.46 24.47
CA ASN A 149 -34.27 87.02 25.79
C ASN A 149 -33.46 88.33 25.73
N SER A 150 -32.51 88.44 24.80
CA SER A 150 -31.81 89.67 24.43
C SER A 150 -32.77 90.74 23.88
N ASN A 151 -33.67 90.35 22.97
CA ASN A 151 -34.66 91.27 22.39
C ASN A 151 -35.73 91.72 23.42
N ILE A 152 -36.14 90.82 24.31
CA ILE A 152 -37.07 91.13 25.42
C ILE A 152 -36.38 92.07 26.41
N ASN A 153 -35.14 91.80 26.82
CA ASN A 153 -34.39 92.71 27.70
C ASN A 153 -34.15 94.09 27.07
N GLY A 154 -33.84 94.16 25.77
CA GLY A 154 -33.68 95.43 25.05
C GLY A 154 -34.99 96.20 24.86
N SER A 155 -36.13 95.51 24.76
CA SER A 155 -37.47 96.12 24.73
C SER A 155 -37.89 96.62 26.11
N ILE A 156 -37.64 95.83 27.16
CA ILE A 156 -37.93 96.17 28.55
C ILE A 156 -37.07 97.36 29.01
N GLU A 157 -35.79 97.43 28.63
CA GLU A 157 -34.94 98.59 28.97
C GLU A 157 -35.40 99.89 28.31
N LYS A 158 -35.91 99.81 27.08
CA LYS A 158 -36.49 100.97 26.36
C LYS A 158 -37.82 101.40 26.99
N GLU A 159 -38.69 100.45 27.32
CA GLU A 159 -39.94 100.73 28.02
C GLU A 159 -39.70 101.23 29.46
N LEU A 160 -38.67 100.75 30.16
CA LEU A 160 -38.29 101.23 31.49
C LEU A 160 -37.78 102.68 31.44
N LYS A 161 -36.96 103.05 30.44
CA LYS A 161 -36.53 104.44 30.23
C LYS A 161 -37.68 105.37 29.86
N LEU A 162 -38.61 104.91 29.02
CA LEU A 162 -39.82 105.66 28.67
C LEU A 162 -40.75 105.84 29.89
N ALA A 163 -40.98 104.77 30.64
CA ALA A 163 -41.77 104.79 31.87
C ALA A 163 -41.12 105.66 32.96
N GLN A 164 -39.79 105.70 33.10
CA GLN A 164 -39.10 106.59 34.03
C GLN A 164 -39.23 108.07 33.61
N GLN A 165 -39.12 108.37 32.32
CA GLN A 165 -39.36 109.73 31.79
C GLN A 165 -40.82 110.16 31.92
N GLU A 166 -41.78 109.25 31.71
CA GLU A 166 -43.20 109.50 31.96
C GLU A 166 -43.50 109.62 33.45
N ASN A 167 -42.84 108.89 34.34
CA ASN A 167 -43.06 108.99 35.78
C ASN A 167 -42.55 110.33 36.34
N GLU A 168 -41.45 110.89 35.81
CA GLU A 168 -41.02 112.26 36.13
C GLU A 168 -42.01 113.32 35.62
N LYS A 169 -42.54 113.15 34.40
CA LYS A 169 -43.59 114.01 33.86
C LYS A 169 -44.88 113.90 34.69
N LEU A 170 -45.27 112.68 35.07
CA LEU A 170 -46.43 112.39 35.91
C LEU A 170 -46.24 112.94 37.32
N ARG A 171 -45.04 112.94 37.92
CA ARG A 171 -44.81 113.59 39.23
C ARG A 171 -44.99 115.11 39.17
N LYS A 172 -44.54 115.76 38.09
CA LYS A 172 -44.81 117.19 37.86
C LYS A 172 -46.30 117.45 37.63
N ILE A 173 -46.96 116.58 36.85
CA ILE A 173 -48.40 116.65 36.59
C ILE A 173 -49.22 116.36 37.86
N ILE A 174 -48.82 115.42 38.74
CA ILE A 174 -49.49 115.10 40.01
C ILE A 174 -49.40 116.26 41.01
N THR A 175 -48.31 117.04 40.95
CA THR A 175 -48.16 118.24 41.80
C THR A 175 -49.10 119.36 41.34
N ASN A 176 -49.32 119.50 40.03
CA ASN A 176 -50.32 120.41 39.46
C ASN A 176 -51.75 119.88 39.61
N LEU A 177 -51.98 118.57 39.43
CA LEU A 177 -53.28 117.94 39.56
C LEU A 177 -53.75 117.91 41.02
N LYS A 178 -52.88 117.81 42.03
CA LYS A 178 -53.30 118.00 43.44
C LYS A 178 -53.86 119.39 43.71
N LEU A 179 -53.43 120.41 42.96
CA LEU A 179 -53.98 121.77 43.01
C LEU A 179 -55.36 121.84 42.32
N ASP A 180 -55.58 121.04 41.27
CA ASP A 180 -56.83 120.99 40.48
C ASP A 180 -57.86 119.97 41.03
N LEU A 181 -57.45 118.96 41.78
CA LEU A 181 -58.29 117.89 42.37
C LEU A 181 -59.06 118.36 43.61
N GLU A 182 -58.66 119.49 44.19
CA GLU A 182 -59.44 120.20 45.21
C GLU A 182 -60.62 120.98 44.57
N GLN A 183 -60.54 121.28 43.26
CA GLN A 183 -61.57 121.98 42.49
C GLN A 183 -62.53 121.06 41.71
N THR A 184 -62.27 119.75 41.63
CA THR A 184 -63.09 118.79 40.86
C THR A 184 -63.68 117.67 41.71
N LYS A 185 -64.19 118.03 42.90
CA LYS A 185 -65.09 117.19 43.72
C LYS A 185 -66.49 116.97 43.12
N THR A 186 -66.69 117.28 41.84
CA THR A 186 -67.94 117.06 41.12
C THR A 186 -67.63 116.55 39.72
N VAL A 187 -67.52 115.24 39.55
CA VAL A 187 -68.20 114.45 38.50
C VAL A 187 -68.13 113.00 38.96
N ALA A 188 -69.28 112.52 39.43
CA ALA A 188 -69.48 111.20 40.02
C ALA A 188 -69.73 110.08 38.99
N ASP A 189 -69.46 110.29 37.70
CA ASP A 189 -69.87 109.31 36.67
C ASP A 189 -68.71 108.95 35.75
N LYS A 190 -67.95 107.91 36.13
CA LYS A 190 -67.33 106.94 35.20
C LYS A 190 -66.66 105.74 35.89
N TYR A 191 -67.30 105.17 36.92
CA TYR A 191 -67.03 103.78 37.34
C TYR A 191 -68.05 102.82 36.72
N LYS A 192 -68.08 102.80 35.38
CA LYS A 192 -68.65 101.70 34.60
C LYS A 192 -67.61 101.27 33.59
N GLU A 193 -67.31 99.96 33.62
CA GLU A 193 -66.56 99.17 32.61
C GLU A 193 -65.02 99.20 32.76
N LEU A 194 -64.27 98.09 32.96
CA LEU A 194 -64.51 96.68 32.66
C LEU A 194 -63.66 95.75 33.54
N ASN A 195 -64.38 94.84 34.23
CA ASN A 195 -63.93 93.57 34.76
C ASN A 195 -64.47 92.50 33.79
N ASN A 196 -63.65 91.63 33.18
CA ASN A 196 -64.15 90.67 32.18
C ASN A 196 -63.67 89.23 32.44
N HIS A 197 -64.40 88.53 33.32
CA HIS A 197 -64.25 87.11 33.71
C HIS A 197 -64.48 86.09 32.58
N GLN A 198 -65.01 86.50 31.42
CA GLN A 198 -65.38 85.59 30.33
C GLN A 198 -64.20 85.00 29.54
N ASN A 199 -63.06 85.69 29.45
CA ASN A 199 -61.93 85.21 28.63
C ASN A 199 -61.14 84.08 29.31
N VAL A 200 -60.94 84.15 30.62
CA VAL A 200 -60.23 83.13 31.40
C VAL A 200 -60.97 81.78 31.38
N THR A 201 -62.30 81.82 31.41
CA THR A 201 -63.14 80.61 31.42
C THR A 201 -63.07 79.85 30.08
N LYS A 202 -62.87 80.55 28.95
CA LYS A 202 -62.73 79.91 27.62
C LYS A 202 -61.40 79.16 27.46
N GLU A 203 -60.31 79.70 27.99
CA GLU A 203 -58.97 79.09 27.88
C GLU A 203 -58.86 77.78 28.65
N ILE A 204 -59.42 77.74 29.86
CA ILE A 204 -59.45 76.53 30.69
C ILE A 204 -60.23 75.40 30.00
N TYR A 205 -61.35 75.72 29.34
CA TYR A 205 -62.14 74.74 28.61
C TYR A 205 -61.37 74.13 27.42
N GLN A 206 -60.63 74.95 26.67
CA GLN A 206 -59.82 74.49 25.54
C GLN A 206 -58.64 73.61 25.98
N LEU A 207 -58.02 73.92 27.12
CA LEU A 207 -56.93 73.10 27.68
C LEU A 207 -57.43 71.73 28.13
N ASN A 208 -58.58 71.65 28.79
CA ASN A 208 -59.19 70.37 29.16
C ASN A 208 -59.57 69.52 27.95
N GLN A 209 -60.01 70.14 26.85
CA GLN A 209 -60.31 69.43 25.61
C GLN A 209 -59.04 68.81 25.00
N LYS A 210 -57.94 69.57 24.94
CA LYS A 210 -56.64 69.07 24.47
C LYS A 210 -56.07 67.96 25.37
N LEU A 211 -56.29 68.04 26.68
CA LEU A 211 -55.87 67.01 27.63
C LEU A 211 -56.59 65.69 27.35
N ASN A 212 -57.90 65.72 27.15
CA ASN A 212 -58.71 64.55 26.81
C ASN A 212 -58.31 63.93 25.47
N GLU A 213 -58.00 64.74 24.46
CA GLU A 213 -57.49 64.25 23.17
C GLU A 213 -56.15 63.52 23.35
N LYS A 214 -55.22 64.09 24.12
CA LYS A 214 -53.92 63.46 24.40
C LYS A 214 -54.04 62.18 25.21
N GLU A 215 -54.98 62.11 26.16
CA GLU A 215 -55.21 60.89 26.95
C GLU A 215 -55.80 59.76 26.07
N ASN A 216 -56.67 60.10 25.12
CA ASN A 216 -57.18 59.14 24.13
C ASN A 216 -56.09 58.63 23.17
N GLU A 217 -55.17 59.50 22.74
CA GLU A 217 -54.01 59.09 21.95
C GLU A 217 -53.10 58.13 22.73
N HIS A 218 -52.86 58.41 24.02
CA HIS A 218 -52.07 57.54 24.90
C HIS A 218 -52.70 56.15 25.03
N LYS A 219 -54.01 56.06 25.28
CA LYS A 219 -54.73 54.78 25.37
C LYS A 219 -54.63 53.97 24.07
N LYS A 220 -54.73 54.62 22.90
CA LYS A 220 -54.54 53.96 21.60
C LYS A 220 -53.11 53.47 21.40
N ALA A 221 -52.11 54.24 21.81
CA ALA A 221 -50.71 53.83 21.73
C ALA A 221 -50.43 52.63 22.64
N GLN A 222 -50.98 52.62 23.86
CA GLN A 222 -50.82 51.53 24.82
C GLN A 222 -51.44 50.22 24.31
N ALA A 223 -52.63 50.28 23.69
CA ALA A 223 -53.25 49.11 23.06
C ALA A 223 -52.39 48.53 21.93
N LYS A 224 -51.78 49.38 21.09
CA LYS A 224 -50.86 48.94 20.02
C LYS A 224 -49.58 48.30 20.57
N ILE A 225 -49.01 48.86 21.64
CA ILE A 225 -47.83 48.27 22.29
C ILE A 225 -48.14 46.85 22.76
N GLN A 226 -49.30 46.66 23.37
CA GLN A 226 -49.73 45.35 23.87
C GLN A 226 -49.98 44.35 22.73
N GLU A 227 -50.56 44.80 21.61
CA GLU A 227 -50.70 43.98 20.40
C GLU A 227 -49.33 43.54 19.84
N TYR A 228 -48.34 44.45 19.80
CA TYR A 228 -47.00 44.10 19.34
C TYR A 228 -46.26 43.18 20.30
N GLN A 229 -46.42 43.34 21.61
CA GLN A 229 -45.85 42.42 22.61
C GLN A 229 -46.38 41.00 22.41
N ASN A 230 -47.69 40.83 22.20
CA ASN A 230 -48.27 39.52 21.93
C ASN A 230 -47.72 38.91 20.63
N LYS A 231 -47.60 39.71 19.55
CA LYS A 231 -47.00 39.25 18.28
C LYS A 231 -45.55 38.80 18.43
N ILE A 232 -44.76 39.47 19.28
CA ILE A 232 -43.38 39.06 19.56
C ILE A 232 -43.35 37.69 20.24
N VAL A 233 -44.19 37.49 21.26
CA VAL A 233 -44.30 36.20 21.96
C VAL A 233 -44.69 35.06 21.01
N ASP A 234 -45.66 35.29 20.12
CA ASP A 234 -46.07 34.29 19.13
C ASP A 234 -44.94 33.94 18.14
N ILE A 235 -44.15 34.94 17.73
CA ILE A 235 -42.98 34.74 16.86
C ILE A 235 -41.89 33.95 17.60
N GLU A 236 -41.58 34.30 18.85
CA GLU A 236 -40.59 33.58 19.67
C GLU A 236 -40.96 32.10 19.85
N GLN A 237 -42.23 31.80 20.15
CA GLN A 237 -42.72 30.43 20.26
C GLN A 237 -42.60 29.66 18.93
N SER A 238 -42.93 30.31 17.80
CA SER A 238 -42.82 29.71 16.47
C SER A 238 -41.36 29.41 16.09
N ILE A 239 -40.43 30.32 16.41
CA ILE A 239 -38.99 30.13 16.19
C ILE A 239 -38.48 28.96 17.02
N ASN A 240 -38.82 28.91 18.32
CA ASN A 240 -38.40 27.83 19.21
C ASN A 240 -38.90 26.47 18.72
N HIS A 241 -40.17 26.37 18.30
CA HIS A 241 -40.70 25.12 17.76
C HIS A 241 -39.97 24.69 16.47
N LYS A 242 -39.62 25.64 15.58
CA LYS A 242 -38.86 25.32 14.36
C LYS A 242 -37.44 24.88 14.69
N PHE A 243 -36.79 25.54 15.64
CA PHE A 243 -35.45 25.19 16.12
C PHE A 243 -35.42 23.78 16.72
N ASP A 244 -36.37 23.44 17.60
CA ASP A 244 -36.48 22.10 18.19
C ASP A 244 -36.67 21.01 17.13
N LYS A 245 -37.53 21.26 16.13
CA LYS A 245 -37.75 20.33 15.03
C LYS A 245 -36.49 20.12 14.20
N GLN A 246 -35.71 21.17 13.98
CA GLN A 246 -34.44 21.10 13.25
C GLN A 246 -33.34 20.43 14.08
N SER A 247 -33.29 20.70 15.39
CA SER A 247 -32.37 20.04 16.32
C SER A 247 -32.61 18.53 16.38
N LYS A 248 -33.87 18.09 16.48
CA LYS A 248 -34.23 16.66 16.43
C LYS A 248 -33.76 15.98 15.14
N LYS A 249 -34.05 16.59 13.98
CA LYS A 249 -33.57 16.08 12.69
C LYS A 249 -32.05 16.03 12.61
N SER A 250 -31.36 17.04 13.13
CA SER A 250 -29.90 17.07 13.17
C SER A 250 -29.35 15.90 13.99
N ASN A 251 -29.96 15.62 15.15
CA ASN A 251 -29.54 14.51 16.01
C ASN A 251 -29.82 13.14 15.36
N GLU A 252 -30.95 12.97 14.68
CA GLU A 252 -31.25 11.77 13.90
C GLU A 252 -30.22 11.53 12.79
N ILE A 253 -29.83 12.58 12.07
CA ILE A 253 -28.79 12.50 11.03
C ILE A 253 -27.44 12.11 11.64
N ILE A 254 -27.04 12.75 12.74
CA ILE A 254 -25.79 12.41 13.45
C ILE A 254 -25.80 10.95 13.89
N HIS A 255 -26.93 10.48 14.41
CA HIS A 255 -27.07 9.08 14.84
C HIS A 255 -26.92 8.11 13.67
N HIS A 256 -27.60 8.37 12.55
CA HIS A 256 -27.47 7.55 11.33
C HIS A 256 -26.05 7.56 10.76
N ILE A 257 -25.38 8.71 10.75
CA ILE A 257 -23.99 8.82 10.31
C ILE A 257 -23.10 7.96 11.21
N SER A 258 -23.27 8.06 12.53
CA SER A 258 -22.50 7.28 13.50
C SER A 258 -22.69 5.78 13.31
N GLU A 259 -23.93 5.33 13.09
CA GLU A 259 -24.25 3.91 12.85
C GLU A 259 -23.64 3.41 11.53
N CYS A 260 -23.72 4.20 10.46
CA CYS A 260 -23.09 3.89 9.18
C CYS A 260 -21.56 3.76 9.31
N PHE A 261 -20.91 4.68 10.03
CA PHE A 261 -19.46 4.62 10.27
C PHE A 261 -19.08 3.39 11.10
N GLN A 262 -19.85 3.07 12.14
CA GLN A 262 -19.58 1.89 12.96
C GLN A 262 -19.68 0.60 12.13
N ASN A 263 -20.74 0.46 11.34
CA ASN A 263 -20.91 -0.67 10.43
C ASN A 263 -19.79 -0.78 9.39
N LEU A 264 -19.27 0.35 8.89
CA LEU A 264 -18.13 0.36 7.97
C LEU A 264 -16.85 -0.12 8.65
N ILE A 265 -16.58 0.36 9.87
CA ILE A 265 -15.43 -0.05 10.68
C ILE A 265 -15.48 -1.55 10.94
N ASP A 266 -16.64 -2.08 11.32
CA ASP A 266 -16.81 -3.50 11.61
C ASP A 266 -16.56 -4.37 10.37
N LYS A 267 -17.10 -3.96 9.20
CA LYS A 267 -16.83 -4.63 7.92
C LYS A 267 -15.35 -4.58 7.53
N PHE A 268 -14.71 -3.44 7.74
CA PHE A 268 -13.29 -3.28 7.44
C PHE A 268 -12.43 -4.19 8.32
N ASN A 269 -12.71 -4.22 9.63
CA ASN A 269 -12.00 -5.08 10.58
C ASN A 269 -12.21 -6.57 10.27
N GLN A 270 -13.43 -6.97 9.90
CA GLN A 270 -13.71 -8.32 9.43
C GLN A 270 -12.89 -8.66 8.19
N LYS A 271 -12.82 -7.75 7.22
CA LYS A 271 -12.07 -7.99 5.97
C LYS A 271 -10.57 -8.07 6.21
N ARG A 272 -10.03 -7.21 7.08
CA ARG A 272 -8.64 -7.25 7.51
C ARG A 272 -8.29 -8.59 8.15
N SER A 273 -9.12 -9.07 9.08
CA SER A 273 -8.93 -10.37 9.72
C SER A 273 -8.90 -11.54 8.72
N GLN A 274 -9.76 -11.52 7.69
CA GLN A 274 -9.74 -12.53 6.62
C GLN A 274 -8.44 -12.49 5.79
N VAL A 275 -7.89 -11.29 5.55
CA VAL A 275 -6.62 -11.13 4.83
C VAL A 275 -5.48 -11.67 5.68
N ASP A 276 -5.43 -11.32 6.95
CA ASP A 276 -4.39 -11.77 7.89
C ASP A 276 -4.36 -13.31 7.98
N GLN A 277 -5.53 -13.96 8.09
CA GLN A 277 -5.63 -15.43 8.06
C GLN A 277 -5.11 -16.05 6.76
N LYS A 278 -5.37 -15.41 5.60
CA LYS A 278 -4.85 -15.90 4.32
C LYS A 278 -3.33 -15.75 4.23
N VAL A 279 -2.80 -14.64 4.73
CA VAL A 279 -1.35 -14.39 4.78
C VAL A 279 -0.67 -15.44 5.66
N GLU A 280 -1.23 -15.73 6.83
CA GLU A 280 -0.71 -16.76 7.74
C GLU A 280 -0.72 -18.17 7.12
N SER A 281 -1.81 -18.52 6.41
CA SER A 281 -1.89 -19.78 5.65
C SER A 281 -0.83 -19.87 4.55
N LEU A 282 -0.58 -18.78 3.83
CA LEU A 282 0.46 -18.74 2.80
C LEU A 282 1.86 -18.87 3.39
N PHE A 283 2.14 -18.23 4.53
CA PHE A 283 3.41 -18.39 5.23
C PHE A 283 3.65 -19.83 5.67
N THR A 284 2.61 -20.50 6.18
CA THR A 284 2.69 -21.92 6.56
C THR A 284 3.04 -22.79 5.36
N LYS A 285 2.34 -22.62 4.23
CA LYS A 285 2.63 -23.35 2.99
C LYS A 285 4.03 -23.07 2.46
N LEU A 286 4.49 -21.82 2.53
CA LEU A 286 5.84 -21.45 2.13
C LEU A 286 6.90 -22.17 2.98
N PHE A 287 6.66 -22.27 4.29
CA PHE A 287 7.55 -22.98 5.19
C PHE A 287 7.61 -24.47 4.86
N GLU A 288 6.47 -25.11 4.63
CA GLU A 288 6.40 -26.51 4.18
C GLU A 288 7.13 -26.73 2.85
N MET A 289 6.96 -25.83 1.88
CA MET A 289 7.66 -25.91 0.60
C MET A 289 9.18 -25.76 0.77
N LYS A 290 9.63 -24.84 1.63
CA LYS A 290 11.06 -24.71 1.96
C LYS A 290 11.63 -25.98 2.58
N ALA A 291 10.91 -26.58 3.53
CA ALA A 291 11.32 -27.84 4.14
C ALA A 291 11.42 -28.98 3.11
N LYS A 292 10.43 -29.10 2.21
CA LYS A 292 10.47 -30.09 1.11
C LYS A 292 11.63 -29.87 0.15
N ILE A 293 11.94 -28.62 -0.19
CA ILE A 293 13.09 -28.29 -1.04
C ILE A 293 14.41 -28.66 -0.37
N ALA A 294 14.57 -28.36 0.92
CA ALA A 294 15.75 -28.75 1.69
C ALA A 294 15.92 -30.28 1.71
N TYR A 295 14.86 -31.02 2.01
CA TYR A 295 14.88 -32.48 1.98
C TYR A 295 15.26 -33.05 0.59
N LEU A 296 14.69 -32.51 -0.49
CA LEU A 296 15.04 -32.93 -1.85
C LEU A 296 16.50 -32.62 -2.22
N HIS A 297 17.03 -31.52 -1.69
CA HIS A 297 18.43 -31.17 -1.87
C HIS A 297 19.36 -32.18 -1.18
N ASP A 298 19.03 -32.57 0.05
CA ASP A 298 19.79 -33.57 0.81
C ASP A 298 19.73 -34.95 0.14
N MET A 299 18.54 -35.39 -0.28
CA MET A 299 18.38 -36.63 -1.06
C MET A 299 19.19 -36.62 -2.37
N LYS A 300 19.25 -35.48 -3.06
CA LYS A 300 20.06 -35.34 -4.27
C LYS A 300 21.56 -35.45 -3.98
N TYR A 301 22.00 -34.92 -2.84
CA TYR A 301 23.38 -35.04 -2.39
C TYR A 301 23.73 -36.51 -2.07
N GLU A 302 22.89 -37.21 -1.31
CA GLU A 302 23.07 -38.64 -1.01
C GLU A 302 23.09 -39.49 -2.29
N ASN A 303 22.17 -39.27 -3.23
CA ASN A 303 22.16 -39.98 -4.50
C ASN A 303 23.45 -39.78 -5.31
N ARG A 304 24.10 -38.61 -5.22
CA ARG A 304 25.41 -38.40 -5.86
C ARG A 304 26.50 -39.23 -5.21
N ILE A 305 26.50 -39.32 -3.88
CA ILE A 305 27.45 -40.16 -3.14
C ILE A 305 27.26 -41.63 -3.54
N TYR A 306 26.02 -42.13 -3.50
CA TYR A 306 25.74 -43.52 -3.89
C TYR A 306 26.08 -43.79 -5.35
N SER A 307 25.81 -42.85 -6.26
CA SER A 307 26.21 -42.98 -7.67
C SER A 307 27.72 -43.08 -7.83
N ALA A 308 28.50 -42.25 -7.12
CA ALA A 308 29.96 -42.32 -7.14
C ALA A 308 30.46 -43.66 -6.60
N GLN A 309 29.91 -44.13 -5.48
CA GLN A 309 30.26 -45.44 -4.90
C GLN A 309 29.93 -46.61 -5.85
N ILE A 310 28.80 -46.54 -6.56
CA ILE A 310 28.44 -47.54 -7.57
C ILE A 310 29.44 -47.54 -8.71
N ASP A 311 29.88 -46.36 -9.18
CA ASP A 311 30.87 -46.26 -10.25
C ASP A 311 32.25 -46.76 -9.81
N ASP A 312 32.67 -46.50 -8.57
CA ASP A 312 33.90 -47.08 -8.00
C ASP A 312 33.79 -48.63 -7.93
N CYS A 313 32.65 -49.15 -7.49
CA CYS A 313 32.40 -50.60 -7.46
C CYS A 313 32.43 -51.23 -8.85
N LYS A 314 31.90 -50.55 -9.87
CA LYS A 314 31.97 -50.99 -11.27
C LYS A 314 33.42 -51.11 -11.72
N GLN A 315 34.22 -50.08 -11.51
CA GLN A 315 35.63 -50.08 -11.92
C GLN A 315 36.41 -51.22 -11.25
N LEU A 316 36.20 -51.43 -9.94
CA LEU A 316 36.82 -52.53 -9.20
C LEU A 316 36.38 -53.90 -9.73
N LEU A 317 35.09 -54.06 -10.05
CA LEU A 317 34.55 -55.30 -10.61
C LEU A 317 35.10 -55.59 -12.00
N GLU A 318 35.16 -54.59 -12.88
CA GLU A 318 35.79 -54.70 -14.22
C GLU A 318 37.25 -55.11 -14.10
N PHE A 319 37.99 -54.46 -13.21
CA PHE A 319 39.39 -54.80 -12.96
C PHE A 319 39.56 -56.24 -12.49
N ALA A 320 38.74 -56.70 -11.54
CA ALA A 320 38.79 -58.07 -11.02
C ALA A 320 38.44 -59.11 -12.11
N MET A 321 37.37 -58.86 -12.86
CA MET A 321 36.94 -59.73 -13.95
C MET A 321 37.99 -59.80 -15.07
N GLN A 322 38.56 -58.67 -15.47
CA GLN A 322 39.61 -58.62 -16.49
C GLN A 322 40.88 -59.35 -16.02
N SER A 323 41.24 -59.20 -14.74
CA SER A 323 42.38 -59.91 -14.15
C SER A 323 42.20 -61.43 -14.19
N MET A 324 41.00 -61.93 -13.89
CA MET A 324 40.70 -63.37 -13.97
C MET A 324 40.59 -63.86 -15.42
N ALA A 325 40.03 -63.07 -16.33
CA ALA A 325 40.02 -63.36 -17.76
C ALA A 325 41.44 -63.52 -18.31
N ASN A 326 42.35 -62.60 -17.97
CA ASN A 326 43.76 -62.64 -18.33
C ASN A 326 44.44 -63.92 -17.81
N LEU A 327 44.17 -64.31 -16.56
CA LEU A 327 44.70 -65.53 -15.96
C LEU A 327 44.23 -66.78 -16.72
N ALA A 328 42.93 -66.85 -17.03
CA ALA A 328 42.33 -67.90 -17.84
C ALA A 328 42.81 -67.88 -19.31
N GLY A 329 43.33 -66.74 -19.80
CA GLY A 329 43.68 -66.55 -21.21
C GLY A 329 42.47 -66.33 -22.11
N VAL A 330 41.39 -65.80 -21.55
CA VAL A 330 40.17 -65.44 -22.27
C VAL A 330 40.28 -63.97 -22.69
N SER A 331 39.92 -63.65 -23.95
CA SER A 331 39.92 -62.28 -24.43
C SER A 331 38.88 -61.42 -23.70
N SER A 332 39.19 -60.13 -23.56
CA SER A 332 38.30 -59.13 -22.94
C SER A 332 36.93 -59.01 -23.63
N GLU A 333 36.83 -59.40 -24.90
CA GLU A 333 35.56 -59.41 -25.66
C GLU A 333 34.52 -60.42 -25.15
N ASN A 334 34.95 -61.44 -24.39
CA ASN A 334 34.04 -62.44 -23.81
C ASN A 334 33.72 -62.16 -22.34
N MET A 335 34.14 -61.01 -21.81
CA MET A 335 33.83 -60.57 -20.46
C MET A 335 32.45 -59.90 -20.44
N PRO A 336 31.54 -60.27 -19.51
CA PRO A 336 30.28 -59.56 -19.37
C PRO A 336 30.50 -58.12 -18.90
N SER A 337 29.57 -57.22 -19.21
CA SER A 337 29.63 -55.83 -18.73
C SER A 337 29.47 -55.78 -17.21
N SER A 338 30.23 -54.92 -16.54
CA SER A 338 30.09 -54.69 -15.10
C SER A 338 28.70 -54.20 -14.71
N TYR A 339 28.04 -53.46 -15.60
CA TYR A 339 26.66 -53.02 -15.41
C TYR A 339 25.69 -54.21 -15.34
N ASP A 340 25.80 -55.14 -16.29
CA ASP A 340 24.96 -56.34 -16.37
C ASP A 340 25.20 -57.28 -15.19
N VAL A 341 26.44 -57.32 -14.70
CA VAL A 341 26.82 -58.12 -13.53
C VAL A 341 26.30 -57.52 -12.22
N ILE A 342 26.28 -56.19 -12.09
CA ILE A 342 25.70 -55.52 -10.92
C ILE A 342 24.18 -55.64 -10.91
N GLU A 343 23.54 -55.56 -12.08
CA GLU A 343 22.09 -55.74 -12.23
C GLU A 343 21.67 -57.20 -12.00
N ASN A 344 22.52 -58.16 -12.40
CA ASN A 344 22.29 -59.59 -12.18
C ASN A 344 23.56 -60.30 -11.66
N GLY A 345 23.67 -60.40 -10.35
CA GLY A 345 24.80 -61.05 -9.68
C GLY A 345 25.01 -62.53 -10.03
N GLU A 346 23.99 -63.23 -10.57
CA GLU A 346 24.16 -64.62 -11.02
C GLU A 346 25.07 -64.72 -12.25
N LEU A 347 25.13 -63.65 -13.06
CA LEU A 347 26.01 -63.58 -14.22
C LEU A 347 27.49 -63.64 -13.82
N LEU A 348 27.83 -63.04 -12.67
CA LEU A 348 29.18 -63.15 -12.09
C LEU A 348 29.52 -64.60 -11.77
N ASN A 349 28.61 -65.33 -11.13
CA ASN A 349 28.84 -66.70 -10.70
C ASN A 349 29.02 -67.64 -11.90
N LEU A 350 28.22 -67.47 -12.94
CA LEU A 350 28.35 -68.25 -14.18
C LEU A 350 29.67 -67.95 -14.89
N TYR A 351 30.03 -66.66 -14.99
CA TYR A 351 31.28 -66.23 -15.61
C TYR A 351 32.51 -66.73 -14.83
N LEU A 352 32.47 -66.65 -13.50
CA LEU A 352 33.52 -67.17 -12.63
C LEU A 352 33.69 -68.68 -12.77
N ALA A 353 32.58 -69.43 -12.82
CA ALA A 353 32.62 -70.88 -12.99
C ALA A 353 33.26 -71.28 -14.33
N ASP A 354 32.93 -70.58 -15.42
CA ASP A 354 33.54 -70.80 -16.74
C ASP A 354 35.05 -70.46 -16.73
N LEU A 355 35.43 -69.33 -16.13
CA LEU A 355 36.85 -68.95 -16.00
C LEU A 355 37.63 -69.96 -15.14
N GLN A 356 37.06 -70.44 -14.04
CA GLN A 356 37.69 -71.47 -13.19
C GLN A 356 37.90 -72.77 -13.97
N ALA A 357 36.92 -73.21 -14.76
CA ALA A 357 37.05 -74.39 -15.61
C ALA A 357 38.17 -74.23 -16.65
N LYS A 358 38.26 -73.06 -17.31
CA LYS A 358 39.32 -72.75 -18.28
C LYS A 358 40.71 -72.64 -17.65
N ILE A 359 40.81 -72.07 -16.44
CA ILE A 359 42.06 -72.05 -15.67
C ILE A 359 42.52 -73.48 -15.34
N LEU A 360 41.58 -74.35 -14.92
CA LEU A 360 41.88 -75.75 -14.63
C LEU A 360 42.36 -76.48 -15.89
N GLU A 361 41.66 -76.32 -17.01
CA GLU A 361 42.01 -76.89 -18.31
C GLU A 361 43.41 -76.44 -18.76
N LYS A 362 43.68 -75.13 -18.74
CA LYS A 362 45.00 -74.56 -19.08
C LYS A 362 46.11 -75.02 -18.14
N THR A 363 45.80 -75.22 -16.86
CA THR A 363 46.74 -75.76 -15.87
C THR A 363 47.03 -77.23 -16.15
N MET A 364 46.01 -78.02 -16.50
CA MET A 364 46.15 -79.42 -16.91
C MET A 364 46.89 -79.54 -18.24
N GLU A 365 46.66 -78.67 -19.22
CA GLU A 365 47.39 -78.60 -20.49
C GLU A 365 48.86 -78.21 -20.26
N ARG A 366 49.14 -77.23 -19.41
CA ARG A 366 50.53 -76.89 -18.99
C ARG A 366 51.21 -78.04 -18.26
N ALA A 367 50.50 -78.75 -17.37
CA ALA A 367 51.02 -79.94 -16.71
C ALA A 367 51.29 -81.07 -17.72
N SER A 368 50.41 -81.25 -18.70
CA SER A 368 50.51 -82.28 -19.75
C SER A 368 51.60 -81.98 -20.79
N THR A 369 51.82 -80.71 -21.12
CA THR A 369 52.91 -80.26 -22.01
C THR A 369 54.26 -80.20 -21.28
N SER A 370 54.28 -79.96 -19.96
CA SER A 370 55.50 -80.09 -19.13
C SER A 370 56.02 -81.53 -19.00
N MET A 371 55.19 -82.53 -19.32
CA MET A 371 55.61 -83.94 -19.40
C MET A 371 56.30 -84.31 -20.71
N LYS A 372 56.45 -83.38 -21.67
CA LYS A 372 57.31 -83.57 -22.86
C LYS A 372 58.35 -82.45 -22.96
N LYS A 373 59.60 -82.86 -22.69
CA LYS A 373 60.89 -82.15 -22.67
C LYS A 373 61.18 -81.32 -21.41
N LYS A 374 62.10 -81.86 -20.59
CA LYS A 374 62.96 -81.07 -19.71
C LYS A 374 63.56 -79.90 -20.52
N PRO A 375 63.36 -78.63 -20.12
CA PRO A 375 64.09 -77.53 -20.73
C PRO A 375 65.58 -77.70 -20.40
N SER A 376 66.44 -77.45 -21.38
CA SER A 376 67.89 -77.40 -21.11
C SER A 376 68.18 -76.21 -20.17
N PRO A 377 69.25 -76.26 -19.35
CA PRO A 377 69.59 -75.20 -18.39
C PRO A 377 69.65 -73.78 -18.99
N LYS A 378 69.93 -73.65 -20.29
CA LYS A 378 69.95 -72.37 -21.02
C LYS A 378 68.55 -71.78 -21.29
N GLN A 379 67.51 -72.62 -21.45
CA GLN A 379 66.13 -72.15 -21.65
C GLN A 379 65.47 -71.73 -20.34
N GLN A 380 65.81 -72.38 -19.22
CA GLN A 380 65.40 -71.92 -17.89
C GLN A 380 66.04 -70.58 -17.55
N LEU A 381 67.32 -70.38 -17.86
CA LEU A 381 67.99 -69.08 -17.62
C LEU A 381 67.37 -67.94 -18.44
N ASN A 382 67.06 -68.16 -19.71
CA ASN A 382 66.42 -67.12 -20.53
C ASN A 382 64.99 -66.81 -20.07
N THR A 383 64.16 -67.81 -19.78
CA THR A 383 62.81 -67.55 -19.25
C THR A 383 62.85 -66.87 -17.89
N THR A 384 63.77 -67.24 -17.01
CA THR A 384 63.93 -66.56 -15.71
C THR A 384 64.41 -65.11 -15.89
N LEU A 385 65.33 -64.85 -16.84
CA LEU A 385 65.79 -63.49 -17.18
C LEU A 385 64.67 -62.65 -17.81
N THR A 386 63.85 -63.21 -18.68
CA THR A 386 62.68 -62.50 -19.25
C THR A 386 61.64 -62.22 -18.18
N THR A 387 61.35 -63.19 -17.31
CA THR A 387 60.38 -63.01 -16.21
C THR A 387 60.88 -61.97 -15.20
N ILE A 388 62.18 -61.96 -14.89
CA ILE A 388 62.81 -60.92 -14.04
C ILE A 388 62.79 -59.56 -14.74
N SER A 389 63.02 -59.51 -16.06
CA SER A 389 62.93 -58.27 -16.84
C SER A 389 61.51 -57.72 -16.90
N ASP A 390 60.51 -58.58 -17.09
CA ASP A 390 59.09 -58.20 -17.08
C ASP A 390 58.65 -57.75 -15.68
N LEU A 391 59.16 -58.40 -14.63
CA LEU A 391 58.94 -57.98 -13.25
C LEU A 391 59.60 -56.62 -12.95
N MET A 392 60.84 -56.41 -13.42
CA MET A 392 61.52 -55.11 -13.29
C MET A 392 60.80 -54.02 -14.08
N ASN A 393 60.25 -54.32 -15.25
CA ASN A 393 59.45 -53.36 -16.02
C ASN A 393 58.14 -53.02 -15.31
N MET A 394 57.41 -54.02 -14.79
CA MET A 394 56.21 -53.77 -13.96
C MET A 394 56.53 -52.98 -12.70
N MET A 395 57.62 -53.29 -11.99
CA MET A 395 58.05 -52.52 -10.82
C MET A 395 58.42 -51.08 -11.20
N THR A 396 59.00 -50.87 -12.38
CA THR A 396 59.33 -49.54 -12.89
C THR A 396 58.07 -48.77 -13.26
N GLU A 397 57.11 -49.38 -13.94
CA GLU A 397 55.81 -48.77 -14.25
C GLU A 397 55.00 -48.46 -13.00
N GLN A 398 54.99 -49.37 -12.02
CA GLN A 398 54.31 -49.14 -10.75
C GLN A 398 54.97 -48.01 -9.95
N MET A 399 56.30 -47.98 -9.84
CA MET A 399 57.00 -46.86 -9.21
C MET A 399 56.77 -45.54 -9.95
N GLN A 400 56.68 -45.57 -11.28
CA GLN A 400 56.40 -44.37 -12.08
C GLN A 400 54.96 -43.89 -11.87
N SER A 401 53.99 -44.81 -11.81
CA SER A 401 52.59 -44.51 -11.51
C SER A 401 52.42 -43.94 -10.10
N GLU A 402 53.06 -44.55 -9.09
CA GLU A 402 53.04 -44.05 -7.70
C GLU A 402 53.75 -42.69 -7.60
N HIS A 403 54.84 -42.49 -8.33
CA HIS A 403 55.53 -41.20 -8.42
C HIS A 403 54.61 -40.13 -9.04
N ASP A 404 53.90 -40.44 -10.12
CA ASP A 404 53.02 -39.48 -10.80
C ASP A 404 51.77 -39.17 -9.96
N GLU A 405 51.24 -40.15 -9.23
CA GLU A 405 50.15 -39.95 -8.27
C GLU A 405 50.58 -39.07 -7.08
N LEU A 406 51.79 -39.29 -6.54
CA LEU A 406 52.40 -38.42 -5.53
C LEU A 406 52.63 -37.00 -6.07
N MET A 407 53.10 -36.85 -7.31
CA MET A 407 53.34 -35.53 -7.92
C MET A 407 52.04 -34.78 -8.21
N ASN A 408 50.95 -35.49 -8.51
CA ASN A 408 49.60 -34.91 -8.63
C ASN A 408 49.05 -34.48 -7.27
N GLN A 409 49.20 -35.29 -6.22
CA GLN A 409 48.80 -34.91 -4.85
C GLN A 409 49.58 -33.70 -4.32
N ILE A 410 50.86 -33.56 -4.67
CA ILE A 410 51.68 -32.38 -4.34
C ILE A 410 51.28 -31.14 -5.17
N SER A 411 50.68 -31.31 -6.35
CA SER A 411 50.32 -30.21 -7.25
C SER A 411 48.93 -29.62 -7.02
N ASP A 412 48.00 -30.38 -6.45
CA ASP A 412 46.63 -29.91 -6.17
C ASP A 412 46.47 -29.19 -4.81
N ASP A 413 47.49 -29.22 -3.96
CA ASP A 413 47.48 -28.51 -2.68
C ASP A 413 47.76 -27.01 -2.89
N LYS A 414 46.69 -26.23 -3.00
CA LYS A 414 46.71 -24.77 -3.29
C LYS A 414 47.41 -23.90 -2.22
N GLU A 415 47.95 -24.48 -1.14
CA GLU A 415 48.51 -23.74 -0.02
C GLU A 415 50.01 -23.96 0.24
N LEU A 416 50.74 -24.72 -0.59
CA LEU A 416 52.20 -24.86 -0.44
C LEU A 416 52.99 -24.43 -1.70
N PRO A 417 54.09 -23.67 -1.56
CA PRO A 417 54.90 -23.25 -2.70
C PRO A 417 55.70 -24.44 -3.24
N SER A 418 55.39 -24.90 -4.45
CA SER A 418 56.20 -25.92 -5.12
C SER A 418 57.58 -25.37 -5.48
N PHE A 419 58.62 -26.18 -5.29
CA PHE A 419 60.04 -25.85 -5.52
C PHE A 419 60.31 -25.27 -6.94
N ARG A 420 59.47 -25.57 -7.93
CA ARG A 420 59.57 -25.01 -9.30
C ARG A 420 59.28 -23.51 -9.37
N LYS A 421 58.45 -22.96 -8.48
CA LYS A 421 58.14 -21.52 -8.43
C LYS A 421 59.29 -20.71 -7.81
N THR A 422 60.03 -21.29 -6.87
CA THR A 422 61.15 -20.65 -6.18
C THR A 422 62.41 -20.55 -7.04
N VAL A 423 62.62 -21.48 -7.98
CA VAL A 423 63.81 -21.49 -8.84
C VAL A 423 63.64 -20.66 -10.12
N MET A 424 62.40 -20.45 -10.61
CA MET A 424 62.16 -19.62 -11.79
C MET A 424 61.99 -18.13 -11.48
N SER A 425 61.72 -17.75 -10.23
CA SER A 425 61.63 -16.33 -9.82
C SER A 425 62.99 -15.68 -9.55
N SER A 426 64.09 -16.45 -9.58
CA SER A 426 65.45 -15.97 -9.31
C SER A 426 66.31 -15.73 -10.57
N VAL A 427 65.75 -15.79 -11.78
CA VAL A 427 66.53 -15.67 -13.03
C VAL A 427 66.30 -14.36 -13.80
N ASP A 428 65.26 -13.56 -13.49
CA ASP A 428 64.92 -12.38 -14.30
C ASP A 428 65.42 -11.02 -13.78
N HIS A 429 66.36 -10.98 -12.82
CA HIS A 429 66.96 -9.72 -12.33
C HIS A 429 68.49 -9.69 -12.40
N THR A 430 69.04 -9.96 -13.58
CA THR A 430 70.38 -9.48 -13.94
C THR A 430 70.43 -9.18 -15.43
N ASN A 431 70.09 -7.95 -15.81
CA ASN A 431 70.66 -7.23 -16.96
C ASN A 431 70.19 -5.76 -16.94
N TYR A 432 70.66 -5.03 -15.94
CA TYR A 432 71.02 -3.63 -16.11
C TYR A 432 72.55 -3.61 -16.04
N PHE A 433 73.22 -3.32 -17.15
CA PHE A 433 74.36 -2.39 -17.26
C PHE A 433 75.08 -2.54 -18.63
N TYR A 434 75.30 -1.37 -19.23
CA TYR A 434 76.22 -0.99 -20.31
C TYR A 434 75.71 -0.89 -21.77
N GLU A 435 75.81 0.38 -22.20
CA GLU A 435 75.77 1.03 -23.52
C GLU A 435 74.42 1.33 -24.18
#